data_AF-A0A3M7PQ03-F1
#
_entry.id   AF-A0A3M7PQ03-F1
#
_cell.length_a   1.000
_cell.length_b   1.000
_cell.length_c   1.000
_cell.angle_alpha   90.00
_cell.angle_beta   90.00
_cell.angle_gamma   90.00
#
_symmetry.space_group_name_H-M   'P 1'
#
loop_
_entity.id
_entity.type
_entity.pdbx_description
1 polymer ?
#
loop_
_entity_poly.entity_id
_entity_poly.type
_entity_poly.pdbx_seq_one_letter_code
_entity_poly.pdbx_strand_id
1 'polypeptide(L)'
;MEELDKIEKKRKDEADRERLMKAAKSRSKGEDGGELSKLKQKAKEVIQAESDELRRQDANKTALAAIGPRKKRKIEDGGTSASGGIGQSNFGNRVIYKPKIKRVSLRDMIFVLEQEKEFRRSTILYKALNK
;
A
#
# COMPACT_ATOMS: atom_id res chain seq x y z
N MET A 1 11.04 17.76 23.57
CA MET A 1 10.11 18.38 24.55
C MET A 1 8.83 17.56 24.71
N GLU A 2 8.22 17.02 23.65
CA GLU A 2 6.97 16.22 23.76
C GLU A 2 7.12 14.77 24.27
N GLU A 3 8.34 14.21 24.30
CA GLU A 3 8.56 12.84 24.79
C GLU A 3 8.66 12.77 26.32
N LEU A 4 9.11 13.84 26.98
CA LEU A 4 9.22 13.91 28.43
C LEU A 4 7.83 14.00 29.09
N ASP A 5 6.93 14.81 28.53
CA ASP A 5 5.55 14.94 29.02
C ASP A 5 4.76 13.62 28.90
N LYS A 6 5.05 12.81 27.88
CA LYS A 6 4.43 11.49 27.70
C LYS A 6 4.90 10.49 28.75
N ILE A 7 6.19 10.53 29.11
CA ILE A 7 6.76 9.65 30.14
C ILE A 7 6.25 10.05 31.53
N GLU A 8 6.20 11.34 31.84
CA GLU A 8 5.66 11.83 33.11
C GLU A 8 4.17 11.50 33.27
N LYS A 9 3.40 11.67 32.20
CA LYS A 9 1.98 11.29 32.18
C LYS A 9 1.78 9.80 32.38
N LYS A 10 2.55 8.95 31.68
CA LYS A 10 2.48 7.48 31.86
C LYS A 10 2.83 7.07 33.30
N ARG A 11 3.86 7.66 33.89
CA ARG A 11 4.27 7.36 35.28
C ARG A 11 3.20 7.76 36.30
N LYS A 12 2.52 8.89 36.06
CA LYS A 12 1.44 9.37 36.93
C LYS A 12 0.18 8.50 36.81
N ASP A 13 -0.21 8.18 35.58
CA ASP A 13 -1.36 7.30 35.30
C ASP A 13 -1.12 5.89 35.87
N GLU A 14 0.12 5.41 35.87
CA GLU A 14 0.51 4.12 36.44
C GLU A 14 0.49 4.13 37.98
N ALA A 15 0.97 5.21 38.61
CA ALA A 15 0.93 5.37 40.07
C ALA A 15 -0.51 5.48 40.61
N ASP A 16 -1.37 6.22 39.92
CA ASP A 16 -2.79 6.34 40.28
C ASP A 16 -3.54 5.02 40.08
N ARG A 17 -3.19 4.26 39.02
CA ARG A 17 -3.70 2.90 38.79
C ARG A 17 -3.25 1.92 39.85
N GLU A 18 -2.00 1.98 40.29
CA GLU A 18 -1.49 1.12 41.36
C GLU A 18 -2.18 1.44 42.69
N ARG A 19 -2.38 2.71 43.01
CA ARG A 19 -3.07 3.16 44.22
C ARG A 19 -4.52 2.68 44.26
N LEU A 20 -5.22 2.77 43.13
CA LEU A 20 -6.60 2.31 42.99
C LEU A 20 -6.71 0.78 43.09
N MET A 21 -5.82 0.04 42.43
CA MET A 21 -5.78 -1.43 42.51
C MET A 21 -5.41 -1.94 43.90
N LYS A 22 -4.55 -1.21 44.63
CA LYS A 22 -4.18 -1.52 46.03
C LYS A 22 -5.36 -1.30 46.98
N ALA A 23 -6.15 -0.26 46.76
CA ALA A 23 -7.38 -0.02 47.51
C ALA A 23 -8.45 -1.09 47.22
N ALA A 24 -8.65 -1.46 45.95
CA ALA A 24 -9.61 -2.50 45.55
C ALA A 24 -9.26 -3.88 46.12
N LYS A 25 -7.98 -4.27 46.12
CA LYS A 25 -7.51 -5.56 46.66
C LYS A 25 -7.70 -5.73 48.18
N SER A 26 -7.88 -4.63 48.93
CA SER A 26 -8.07 -4.69 50.38
C SER A 26 -9.49 -5.05 50.84
N ARG A 27 -10.47 -5.12 49.92
CA ARG A 27 -11.90 -5.22 50.28
C ARG A 27 -12.66 -6.48 49.86
N SER A 28 -12.15 -7.37 49.01
CA SER A 28 -12.98 -8.45 48.46
C SER A 28 -12.32 -9.84 48.55
N LYS A 29 -12.89 -10.71 49.39
CA LYS A 29 -12.41 -12.09 49.58
C LYS A 29 -13.48 -13.15 49.30
N GLY A 30 -14.64 -12.79 48.75
CA GLY A 30 -15.80 -13.68 48.62
C GLY A 30 -16.08 -14.22 47.21
N GLU A 31 -16.20 -13.36 46.20
CA GLU A 31 -16.79 -13.74 44.89
C GLU A 31 -16.00 -13.27 43.63
N ASP A 32 -14.85 -12.61 43.81
CA ASP A 32 -14.17 -11.86 42.74
C ASP A 32 -13.21 -12.68 41.86
N GLY A 33 -13.09 -13.99 42.05
CA GLY A 33 -12.13 -14.81 41.29
C GLY A 33 -12.34 -14.75 39.77
N GLY A 34 -13.61 -14.68 39.33
CA GLY A 34 -13.98 -14.54 37.92
C GLY A 34 -13.74 -13.13 37.37
N GLU A 35 -13.99 -12.10 38.18
CA GLU A 35 -13.83 -10.70 37.75
C GLU A 35 -12.35 -10.31 37.66
N LEU A 36 -11.53 -10.77 38.61
CA LEU A 36 -10.07 -10.63 38.58
C LEU A 36 -9.44 -11.32 37.35
N SER A 37 -9.96 -12.49 36.96
CA SER A 37 -9.49 -13.19 35.76
C SER A 37 -9.79 -12.39 34.49
N LYS A 38 -11.01 -11.85 34.37
CA LYS A 38 -11.41 -10.96 33.26
C LYS A 38 -10.57 -9.68 33.24
N LEU A 39 -10.30 -9.08 34.41
CA LEU A 39 -9.46 -7.88 34.52
C LEU A 39 -8.03 -8.15 34.07
N LYS A 40 -7.46 -9.31 34.46
CA LYS A 40 -6.12 -9.74 34.06
C LYS A 40 -6.04 -10.03 32.56
N GLN A 41 -7.08 -10.64 31.98
CA GLN A 41 -7.17 -10.88 30.54
C GLN A 41 -7.24 -9.56 29.78
N LYS A 42 -8.10 -8.62 30.21
CA LYS A 42 -8.21 -7.28 29.62
C LYS A 42 -6.91 -6.49 29.71
N ALA A 43 -6.18 -6.60 30.82
CA ALA A 43 -4.86 -5.97 30.96
C ALA A 43 -3.84 -6.53 29.96
N LYS A 44 -3.82 -7.85 29.74
CA LYS A 44 -2.94 -8.47 28.74
C LYS A 44 -3.29 -8.05 27.31
N GLU A 45 -4.58 -8.00 26.98
CA GLU A 45 -5.04 -7.58 25.66
C GLU A 45 -4.67 -6.12 25.37
N VAL A 46 -4.82 -5.23 26.36
CA VAL A 46 -4.42 -3.82 26.23
C VAL A 46 -2.92 -3.68 26.02
N ILE A 47 -2.09 -4.44 26.74
CA ILE A 47 -0.62 -4.41 26.57
C ILE A 47 -0.23 -4.91 25.17
N GLN A 48 -0.87 -5.99 24.69
CA GLN A 48 -0.62 -6.52 23.37
C GLN A 48 -1.01 -5.52 22.28
N ALA A 49 -2.19 -4.91 22.40
CA ALA A 49 -2.66 -3.89 21.47
C ALA A 49 -1.75 -2.64 21.44
N GLU A 50 -1.23 -2.20 22.59
CA GLU A 50 -0.28 -1.07 22.65
C GLU A 50 1.05 -1.41 21.95
N SER A 51 1.56 -2.63 22.14
CA SER A 51 2.77 -3.10 21.46
C SER A 51 2.59 -3.16 19.94
N ASP A 52 1.45 -3.69 19.47
CA ASP A 52 1.16 -3.79 18.05
C ASP A 52 0.93 -2.42 17.40
N GLU A 53 0.34 -1.48 18.13
CA GLU A 53 0.18 -0.09 17.68
C GLU A 53 1.53 0.62 17.52
N LEU A 54 2.47 0.46 18.46
CA LEU A 54 3.83 0.99 18.34
C LEU A 54 4.53 0.44 17.09
N ARG A 55 4.45 -0.89 16.90
CA ARG A 55 5.01 -1.53 15.70
C ARG A 55 4.38 -1.01 14.41
N ARG A 56 3.07 -0.75 14.41
CA ARG A 56 2.35 -0.16 13.27
C ARG A 56 2.81 1.27 12.99
N GLN A 57 3.01 2.08 14.03
CA GLN A 57 3.53 3.44 13.90
C GLN A 57 4.95 3.46 13.32
N ASP A 58 5.84 2.59 13.79
CA ASP A 58 7.20 2.47 13.26
C ASP A 58 7.23 2.02 11.80
N ALA A 59 6.37 1.05 11.44
CA ALA A 59 6.20 0.63 10.06
C ALA A 59 5.71 1.79 9.17
N ASN A 60 4.74 2.59 9.63
CA ASN A 60 4.24 3.75 8.91
C ASN A 60 5.30 4.84 8.74
N LYS A 61 6.09 5.12 9.79
CA LYS A 61 7.20 6.08 9.74
C LYS A 61 8.24 5.64 8.69
N THR A 62 8.56 4.36 8.66
CA THR A 62 9.46 3.77 7.66
C THR A 62 8.87 3.86 6.25
N ALA A 63 7.58 3.59 6.09
CA ALA A 63 6.88 3.71 4.80
C ALA A 63 6.91 5.16 4.27
N LEU A 64 6.67 6.16 5.12
CA LEU A 64 6.76 7.58 4.75
C LEU A 64 8.19 7.97 4.34
N ALA A 65 9.20 7.49 5.06
CA ALA A 65 10.60 7.70 4.69
C ALA A 65 10.93 7.05 3.32
N ALA A 66 10.40 5.85 3.05
CA ALA A 66 10.61 5.12 1.80
C ALA A 66 9.87 5.72 0.59
N ILE A 67 8.72 6.38 0.78
CA ILE A 67 8.00 7.06 -0.30
C ILE A 67 8.86 8.20 -0.91
N GLY A 68 9.62 8.91 -0.06
CA GLY A 68 10.50 10.00 -0.48
C GLY A 68 9.77 11.17 -1.17
N PRO A 69 10.51 12.18 -1.68
CA PRO A 69 9.93 13.29 -2.43
C PRO A 69 9.24 12.79 -3.69
N ARG A 70 7.90 12.81 -3.71
CA ARG A 70 7.10 12.40 -4.88
C ARG A 70 7.35 13.37 -6.03
N LYS A 71 8.09 12.93 -7.05
CA LYS A 71 8.11 13.61 -8.35
C LYS A 71 6.69 13.51 -8.93
N LYS A 72 5.91 14.59 -8.86
CA LYS A 72 4.61 14.64 -9.55
C LYS A 72 4.89 14.37 -11.03
N ARG A 73 4.43 13.22 -11.53
CA ARG A 73 4.45 12.97 -12.98
C ARG A 73 3.67 14.12 -13.60
N LYS A 74 4.33 14.91 -14.45
CA LYS A 74 3.62 15.83 -15.35
C LYS A 74 2.63 14.96 -16.12
N ILE A 75 1.35 15.20 -15.92
CA ILE A 75 0.32 14.71 -16.83
C ILE A 75 0.49 15.61 -18.05
N GLU A 76 1.42 15.24 -18.93
CA GLU A 76 1.43 15.74 -20.30
C GLU A 76 0.22 15.10 -20.96
N ASP A 77 -0.70 15.97 -21.35
CA ASP A 77 -1.86 15.65 -22.16
C ASP A 77 -1.35 15.11 -23.51
N GLY A 78 -1.77 13.89 -23.86
CA GLY A 78 -1.41 13.27 -25.14
C GLY A 78 -0.58 11.99 -25.02
N GLY A 79 -1.27 10.85 -25.06
CA GLY A 79 -0.73 9.65 -25.69
C GLY A 79 -0.64 8.41 -24.80
N THR A 80 -1.62 7.53 -24.99
CA THR A 80 -1.56 6.08 -24.78
C THR A 80 -1.44 5.55 -23.35
N SER A 81 -2.58 5.08 -22.86
CA SER A 81 -2.79 4.19 -21.73
C SER A 81 -1.73 3.09 -21.63
N ALA A 82 -0.92 3.14 -20.58
CA ALA A 82 -0.25 1.99 -20.00
C ALA A 82 -0.73 1.84 -18.55
N SER A 83 -1.98 1.42 -18.39
CA SER A 83 -2.52 0.99 -17.10
C SER A 83 -2.21 -0.50 -16.92
N GLY A 84 -1.23 -0.81 -16.07
CA GLY A 84 -0.97 -2.18 -15.63
C GLY A 84 0.42 -2.33 -15.05
N GLY A 85 0.58 -1.98 -13.77
CA GLY A 85 1.86 -2.15 -13.08
C GLY A 85 1.84 -1.65 -11.65
N ILE A 86 0.93 -2.18 -10.81
CA ILE A 86 1.13 -2.16 -9.36
C ILE A 86 2.00 -3.37 -9.07
N GLY A 87 3.31 -3.15 -9.05
CA GLY A 87 4.32 -4.19 -8.83
C GLY A 87 5.58 -3.52 -8.30
N GLN A 88 5.56 -3.21 -7.02
CA GLN A 88 6.68 -2.63 -6.30
C GLN A 88 7.73 -3.74 -6.09
N SER A 89 8.72 -3.81 -6.98
CA SER A 89 9.96 -4.55 -6.72
C SER A 89 11.14 -3.76 -7.31
N ASN A 90 11.73 -2.94 -6.45
CA ASN A 90 12.86 -2.09 -6.77
C ASN A 90 14.18 -2.89 -6.71
N PHE A 91 14.25 -3.98 -7.47
CA PHE A 91 15.46 -4.78 -7.65
C PHE A 91 15.96 -4.62 -9.09
N GLY A 92 17.02 -3.82 -9.26
CA GLY A 92 18.12 -4.06 -10.21
C GLY A 92 17.84 -4.26 -11.71
N ASN A 93 16.61 -4.16 -12.22
CA ASN A 93 16.37 -4.35 -13.64
C ASN A 93 16.60 -3.04 -14.38
N ARG A 94 17.74 -2.93 -15.09
CA ARG A 94 17.82 -2.07 -16.28
C ARG A 94 16.64 -2.45 -17.15
N VAL A 95 15.61 -1.61 -17.16
CA VAL A 95 14.47 -1.77 -18.07
C VAL A 95 15.07 -1.66 -19.46
N ILE A 96 15.29 -2.80 -20.11
CA ILE A 96 15.58 -2.84 -21.54
C ILE A 96 14.33 -2.29 -22.19
N TYR A 97 14.41 -1.05 -22.67
CA TYR A 97 13.36 -0.45 -23.49
C TYR A 97 13.32 -1.20 -24.82
N LYS A 98 12.65 -2.35 -24.82
CA LYS A 98 12.28 -3.00 -26.07
C LYS A 98 11.21 -2.11 -26.70
N PRO A 99 11.43 -1.57 -27.91
CA PRO A 99 10.44 -0.74 -28.57
C PRO A 99 9.13 -1.54 -28.70
N LYS A 100 8.03 -0.95 -28.26
CA LYS A 100 6.70 -1.56 -28.38
C LYS A 100 6.28 -1.48 -29.85
N ILE A 101 5.98 -2.63 -30.44
CA ILE A 101 5.46 -2.71 -31.81
C ILE A 101 4.03 -2.17 -31.82
N LYS A 102 3.74 -1.18 -32.68
CA LYS A 102 2.37 -0.78 -32.99
C LYS A 102 1.75 -1.83 -33.90
N ARG A 103 0.68 -2.48 -33.43
CA ARG A 103 -0.09 -3.44 -34.24
C ARG A 103 -1.17 -2.70 -35.01
N VAL A 104 -1.35 -3.06 -36.27
CA VAL A 104 -2.40 -2.54 -37.15
C VAL A 104 -3.39 -3.67 -37.45
N SER A 105 -4.68 -3.36 -37.48
CA SER A 105 -5.70 -4.34 -37.90
C SER A 105 -5.56 -4.66 -39.37
N LEU A 106 -5.84 -5.90 -39.76
CA LEU A 106 -5.85 -6.29 -41.18
C LEU A 106 -6.83 -5.43 -41.99
N ARG A 107 -7.96 -5.05 -41.38
CA ARG A 107 -8.98 -4.19 -42.02
C ARG A 107 -8.41 -2.82 -42.38
N ASP A 108 -7.68 -2.21 -41.44
CA ASP A 108 -7.10 -0.87 -41.63
C ASP A 108 -5.94 -0.93 -42.64
N MET A 109 -5.17 -2.02 -42.63
CA MET A 109 -4.12 -2.28 -43.63
C MET A 109 -4.72 -2.41 -45.04
N ILE A 110 -5.78 -3.21 -45.22
CA ILE A 110 -6.47 -3.36 -46.51
C ILE A 110 -7.00 -2.00 -46.99
N PHE A 111 -7.66 -1.25 -46.10
CA PHE A 111 -8.18 0.08 -46.42
C PHE A 111 -7.09 1.01 -46.96
N VAL A 112 -5.93 1.10 -46.31
CA VAL A 112 -4.83 1.96 -46.79
C VAL A 112 -4.31 1.48 -48.16
N LEU A 113 -4.10 0.17 -48.31
CA LEU A 113 -3.60 -0.41 -49.57
C LEU A 113 -4.57 -0.20 -50.74
N GLU A 114 -5.88 -0.14 -50.49
CA GLU A 114 -6.91 0.14 -51.50
C GLU A 114 -6.97 1.62 -51.91
N GLN A 115 -6.61 2.56 -51.04
CA GLN A 115 -6.70 3.98 -51.37
C GLN A 115 -5.47 4.47 -52.14
N GLU A 116 -4.29 4.00 -51.76
CA GLU A 116 -3.04 4.46 -52.34
C GLU A 116 -2.82 3.89 -53.74
N LYS A 117 -2.55 4.76 -54.72
CA LYS A 117 -2.39 4.38 -56.15
C LYS A 117 -1.26 3.36 -56.34
N GLU A 118 -0.22 3.45 -55.53
CA GLU A 118 0.97 2.62 -55.60
C GLU A 118 0.72 1.18 -55.11
N PHE A 119 -0.15 1.01 -54.10
CA PHE A 119 -0.34 -0.27 -53.43
C PHE A 119 -1.62 -1.03 -53.84
N ARG A 120 -2.53 -0.37 -54.55
CA ARG A 120 -3.78 -0.95 -55.06
C ARG A 120 -3.65 -2.18 -55.93
N ARG A 121 -2.49 -2.37 -56.57
CA ARG A 121 -2.17 -3.55 -57.40
C ARG A 121 -1.04 -4.37 -56.81
N SER A 122 -0.71 -4.16 -55.53
CA SER A 122 0.37 -4.87 -54.86
C SER A 122 -0.04 -6.33 -54.57
N THR A 123 0.95 -7.23 -54.63
CA THR A 123 0.76 -8.64 -54.26
C THR A 123 0.32 -8.81 -52.80
N ILE A 124 0.65 -7.85 -51.93
CA ILE A 124 0.27 -7.84 -50.52
C ILE A 124 -1.25 -7.67 -50.38
N LEU A 125 -1.86 -6.74 -51.12
CA LEU A 125 -3.31 -6.54 -51.11
C LEU A 125 -4.04 -7.79 -51.65
N TYR A 126 -3.58 -8.36 -52.76
CA TYR A 126 -4.18 -9.58 -53.31
C TYR A 126 -4.13 -10.75 -52.33
N LYS A 127 -3.02 -10.93 -51.60
CA LYS A 127 -2.92 -11.98 -50.57
C LYS A 127 -3.79 -11.69 -49.35
N ALA A 128 -3.97 -10.42 -48.99
CA ALA A 128 -4.81 -10.03 -47.86
C ALA A 128 -6.31 -10.25 -48.12
N LEU A 129 -6.75 -10.08 -49.37
CA LEU A 129 -8.15 -10.25 -49.79
C LEU A 129 -8.55 -11.72 -50.00
N ASN A 130 -7.62 -12.58 -50.42
CA ASN A 130 -7.87 -14.00 -50.72
C ASN A 130 -7.53 -14.92 -49.53
N LYS A 131 -7.81 -14.48 -48.32
CA LYS A 131 -7.63 -15.30 -47.12
C LYS A 131 -8.68 -16.39 -46.97
#